data_AF-A0A7S3MGB3-F1
#
_entry.id   AF-A0A7S3MGB3-F1
#
_cell.length_a   1.000
_cell.length_b   1.000
_cell.length_c   1.000
_cell.angle_alpha   90.00
_cell.angle_beta   90.00
_cell.angle_gamma   90.00
#
_symmetry.space_group_name_H-M   'P 1'
#
loop_
_entity.id
_entity.type
_entity.pdbx_description
1 polymer ?
#
loop_
_entity_poly.entity_id
_entity_poly.type
_entity_poly.pdbx_seq_one_letter_code
_entity_poly.pdbx_strand_id
1 'polypeptide(L)'
;SASQVSLKFLKEFSPKRRVLNEVMIFQPHYAVFGMDGSNPQIYNGLCSDDSGQFCAEDPDGAGPIKGKDVLDEDVRQLCIHMVHKVLRSTEASTKAGKPGVEYAAKYWDYVEQLLDSCPLGLANPQDRFGTECSTRLMNKVGIDVPRVAACVRVNTTSYLKAEREHQAWSPRALRINGWRYSGILDA
;
A
#
# COMPACT_ATOMS: atom_id res chain seq x y z
N SER A 1 -1.48 -2.00 -4.07
CA SER A 1 -2.11 -2.04 -5.39
C SER A 1 -3.41 -1.29 -5.29
N ALA A 2 -3.57 -0.32 -6.19
CA ALA A 2 -4.72 0.57 -6.27
C ALA A 2 -5.96 -0.07 -6.92
N SER A 3 -6.16 -1.38 -6.77
CA SER A 3 -7.42 -1.98 -7.19
C SER A 3 -8.50 -1.66 -6.15
N GLN A 4 -9.71 -1.35 -6.62
CA GLN A 4 -10.88 -1.15 -5.75
C GLN A 4 -11.09 -2.35 -4.81
N VAL A 5 -10.77 -3.55 -5.30
CA VAL A 5 -10.87 -4.80 -4.54
C VAL A 5 -9.87 -4.83 -3.37
N SER A 6 -8.60 -4.50 -3.61
CA SER A 6 -7.56 -4.49 -2.57
C SER A 6 -7.80 -3.40 -1.53
N LEU A 7 -8.19 -2.20 -1.97
CA LEU A 7 -8.48 -1.09 -1.06
C LEU A 7 -9.70 -1.40 -0.16
N LYS A 8 -10.76 -1.97 -0.74
CA LYS A 8 -11.93 -2.43 0.03
C LYS A 8 -11.54 -3.51 1.04
N PHE A 9 -10.74 -4.48 0.63
CA PHE A 9 -10.26 -5.54 1.50
C PHE A 9 -9.45 -4.99 2.70
N LEU A 10 -8.52 -4.06 2.46
CA LEU A 10 -7.76 -3.43 3.55
C LEU A 10 -8.65 -2.63 4.51
N LYS A 11 -9.63 -1.89 3.98
CA LYS A 11 -10.63 -1.17 4.77
C LYS A 11 -11.43 -2.12 5.68
N GLU A 12 -11.93 -3.23 5.13
CA GLU A 12 -12.68 -4.25 5.87
C GLU A 12 -11.81 -5.02 6.88
N PHE A 13 -10.52 -5.23 6.58
CA PHE A 13 -9.59 -5.88 7.49
C PHE A 13 -9.17 -4.99 8.66
N SER A 14 -9.18 -3.68 8.49
CA SER A 14 -8.59 -2.74 9.44
C SER A 14 -9.15 -2.83 10.87
N PRO A 15 -10.48 -2.98 11.10
CA PRO A 15 -11.00 -3.20 12.46
C PRO A 15 -10.39 -4.44 13.13
N LYS A 16 -10.25 -5.55 12.39
CA LYS A 16 -9.62 -6.79 12.89
C LYS A 16 -8.14 -6.56 13.19
N ARG A 17 -7.44 -5.83 12.33
CA ARG A 17 -6.03 -5.47 12.55
C ARG A 17 -5.82 -4.65 13.82
N ARG A 18 -6.70 -3.68 14.10
CA ARG A 18 -6.61 -2.80 15.29
C ARG A 18 -6.72 -3.61 16.58
N VAL A 19 -7.61 -4.60 16.61
CA VAL A 19 -7.72 -5.56 17.73
C VAL A 19 -6.44 -6.38 17.90
N LEU A 20 -5.78 -6.73 16.79
CA LEU A 20 -4.56 -7.56 16.78
C LEU A 20 -3.26 -6.73 16.82
N ASN A 21 -3.30 -5.47 17.26
CA ASN A 21 -2.17 -4.53 17.22
C ASN A 21 -0.92 -4.97 18.02
N GLU A 22 -1.07 -5.85 19.00
CA GLU A 22 0.00 -6.31 19.89
C GLU A 22 0.49 -7.74 19.60
N VAL A 23 -0.21 -8.49 18.76
CA VAL A 23 0.02 -9.94 18.58
C VAL A 23 0.24 -10.37 17.13
N MET A 24 0.03 -9.47 16.16
CA MET A 24 0.12 -9.78 14.74
C MET A 24 1.08 -8.84 14.02
N ILE A 25 2.10 -9.43 13.38
CA ILE A 25 2.95 -8.73 12.43
C ILE A 25 2.18 -8.57 11.12
N PHE A 26 2.19 -7.35 10.59
CA PHE A 26 1.62 -7.04 9.30
C PHE A 26 2.68 -6.37 8.43
N GLN A 27 2.76 -6.79 7.18
CA GLN A 27 3.57 -6.16 6.15
C GLN A 27 2.74 -6.13 4.87
N PRO A 28 2.41 -4.94 4.32
CA PRO A 28 1.71 -4.86 3.05
C PRO A 28 2.64 -5.29 1.92
N HIS A 29 2.07 -5.97 0.94
CA HIS A 29 2.72 -6.31 -0.31
C HIS A 29 1.80 -5.97 -1.49
N TYR A 30 2.38 -5.50 -2.57
CA TYR A 30 1.68 -4.95 -3.73
C TYR A 30 2.12 -5.62 -5.02
N ALA A 31 1.21 -5.63 -5.99
CA ALA A 31 1.44 -6.26 -7.28
C ALA A 31 2.26 -5.30 -8.16
N VAL A 32 3.53 -5.66 -8.38
CA VAL A 32 4.45 -4.95 -9.29
C VAL A 32 5.03 -5.98 -10.26
N PHE A 33 4.79 -5.84 -11.55
CA PHE A 33 5.32 -6.76 -12.57
C PHE A 33 6.34 -6.06 -13.47
N GLY A 34 7.13 -6.86 -14.19
CA GLY A 34 8.03 -6.37 -15.23
C GLY A 34 7.47 -6.70 -16.62
N MET A 35 7.88 -5.91 -17.62
CA MET A 35 7.55 -6.10 -19.02
C MET A 35 8.83 -6.15 -19.85
N ASP A 36 8.77 -6.78 -21.02
CA ASP A 36 9.86 -6.72 -21.99
C ASP A 36 10.05 -5.27 -22.45
N GLY A 37 11.30 -4.79 -22.49
CA GLY A 37 11.65 -3.42 -22.90
C GLY A 37 11.22 -3.04 -24.32
N SER A 38 10.90 -4.02 -25.17
CA SER A 38 10.34 -3.82 -26.51
C SER A 38 8.81 -3.64 -26.52
N ASN A 39 8.13 -3.84 -25.38
CA ASN A 39 6.68 -3.76 -25.31
C ASN A 39 6.23 -2.29 -25.37
N PRO A 40 5.41 -1.90 -26.38
CA PRO A 40 4.96 -0.52 -26.54
C PRO A 40 4.11 -0.01 -25.36
N GLN A 41 3.52 -0.91 -24.56
CA GLN A 41 2.73 -0.52 -23.39
C GLN A 41 3.56 0.14 -22.28
N ILE A 42 4.90 0.00 -22.29
CA ILE A 42 5.79 0.75 -21.39
C ILE A 42 5.55 2.26 -21.52
N TYR A 43 5.37 2.74 -22.75
CA TYR A 43 5.18 4.16 -23.05
C TYR A 43 3.76 4.65 -22.78
N ASN A 44 2.82 3.77 -22.43
CA ASN A 44 1.43 4.14 -22.13
C ASN A 44 1.20 4.53 -20.65
N GLY A 45 2.28 4.73 -19.88
CA GLY A 45 2.20 5.14 -18.48
C GLY A 45 1.94 4.01 -17.48
N LEU A 46 2.02 2.74 -17.91
CA LEU A 46 1.88 1.59 -17.00
C LEU A 46 3.08 1.44 -16.06
N CYS A 47 4.25 1.90 -16.48
CA CYS A 47 5.51 1.66 -15.78
C CYS A 47 6.07 2.92 -15.12
N SER A 48 6.93 2.75 -14.11
CA SER A 48 7.58 3.86 -13.42
C SER A 48 8.47 4.70 -14.34
N ASP A 49 9.08 4.04 -15.33
CA ASP A 49 9.99 4.57 -16.33
C ASP A 49 9.99 3.70 -17.61
N ASP A 50 10.81 4.11 -18.59
CA ASP A 50 10.91 3.47 -19.91
C ASP A 50 11.67 2.13 -19.90
N SER A 51 12.20 1.68 -18.74
CA SER A 51 12.90 0.40 -18.65
C SER A 51 11.95 -0.80 -18.63
N GLY A 52 10.67 -0.58 -18.36
CA GLY A 52 9.68 -1.65 -18.18
C GLY A 52 9.90 -2.53 -16.95
N GLN A 53 10.82 -2.16 -16.05
CA GLN A 53 11.18 -3.00 -14.91
C GLN A 53 10.10 -3.06 -13.83
N PHE A 54 9.37 -1.97 -13.64
CA PHE A 54 8.33 -1.85 -12.63
C PHE A 54 7.08 -1.26 -13.26
N CYS A 55 6.04 -2.09 -13.35
CA CYS A 55 4.77 -1.75 -13.96
C CYS A 55 3.63 -2.21 -13.04
N ALA A 56 2.50 -1.54 -13.16
CA ALA A 56 1.26 -1.91 -12.49
C ALA A 56 0.10 -1.88 -13.49
N GLU A 57 -0.98 -2.58 -13.13
CA GLU A 57 -2.20 -2.56 -13.93
C GLU A 57 -2.83 -1.16 -13.89
N ASP A 58 -3.39 -0.72 -15.01
CA ASP A 58 -4.19 0.49 -15.07
C ASP A 58 -5.49 0.27 -14.27
N PRO A 59 -5.76 1.05 -13.21
CA PRO A 59 -6.87 0.79 -12.31
C PRO A 59 -8.22 1.26 -12.84
N ASP A 60 -8.25 2.13 -13.86
CA ASP A 60 -9.49 2.70 -14.43
C ASP A 60 -9.61 2.52 -15.95
N GLY A 61 -8.63 1.87 -16.58
CA GLY A 61 -8.62 1.49 -17.98
C GLY A 61 -8.37 2.68 -18.90
N ALA A 62 -9.42 3.23 -19.51
CA ALA A 62 -9.31 4.38 -20.39
C ALA A 62 -9.32 5.72 -19.63
N GLY A 63 -9.33 5.69 -18.30
CA GLY A 63 -9.39 6.88 -17.46
C GLY A 63 -8.03 7.57 -17.30
N PRO A 64 -8.00 8.66 -16.53
CA PRO A 64 -6.82 9.49 -16.38
C PRO A 64 -5.75 8.90 -15.45
N ILE A 65 -6.08 7.87 -14.67
CA ILE A 65 -5.13 7.23 -13.76
C ILE A 65 -4.34 6.19 -14.55
N LYS A 66 -3.04 6.07 -14.25
CA LYS A 66 -2.16 5.12 -14.94
C LYS A 66 -1.46 4.21 -13.96
N GLY A 67 -0.86 3.14 -14.47
CA GLY A 67 -0.08 2.20 -13.66
C GLY A 67 1.02 2.89 -12.86
N LYS A 68 1.64 3.95 -13.41
CA LYS A 68 2.59 4.79 -12.68
C LYS A 68 2.00 5.41 -11.41
N ASP A 69 0.77 5.91 -11.44
CA ASP A 69 0.11 6.48 -10.26
C ASP A 69 -0.13 5.41 -9.19
N VAL A 70 -0.41 4.17 -9.63
CA VAL A 70 -0.54 3.00 -8.74
C VAL A 70 0.79 2.68 -8.06
N LEU A 71 1.89 2.65 -8.81
CA LEU A 71 3.23 2.42 -8.26
C LEU A 71 3.62 3.51 -7.26
N ASP A 72 3.35 4.77 -7.59
CA ASP A 72 3.63 5.91 -6.70
C ASP A 72 2.85 5.82 -5.39
N GLU A 73 1.58 5.39 -5.44
CA GLU A 73 0.77 5.13 -4.25
C GLU A 73 1.24 3.89 -3.48
N ASP A 74 1.65 2.82 -4.15
CA ASP A 74 2.14 1.61 -3.50
C ASP A 74 3.42 1.90 -2.70
N VAL A 75 4.37 2.65 -3.28
CA VAL A 75 5.58 3.12 -2.58
C VAL A 75 5.21 4.07 -1.43
N ARG A 76 4.25 4.97 -1.63
CA ARG A 76 3.75 5.88 -0.59
C ARG A 76 3.20 5.10 0.60
N GLN A 77 2.36 4.10 0.37
CA GLN A 77 1.78 3.28 1.43
C GLN A 77 2.85 2.45 2.16
N LEU A 78 3.83 1.89 1.45
CA LEU A 78 4.99 1.22 2.07
C LEU A 78 5.76 2.19 2.97
N CYS A 79 5.98 3.42 2.52
CA CYS A 79 6.62 4.46 3.31
C CYS A 79 5.79 4.89 4.51
N ILE A 80 4.48 5.12 4.36
CA ILE A 80 3.58 5.42 5.49
C ILE A 80 3.65 4.32 6.53
N HIS A 81 3.58 3.06 6.08
CA HIS A 81 3.71 1.89 6.95
C HIS A 81 5.04 1.96 7.70
N MET A 82 6.17 1.99 6.99
CA MET A 82 7.51 1.95 7.57
C MET A 82 7.75 3.09 8.57
N VAL A 83 7.53 4.35 8.16
CA VAL A 83 7.95 5.51 8.98
C VAL A 83 7.08 5.71 10.23
N HIS A 84 5.90 5.10 10.29
CA HIS A 84 4.98 5.18 11.43
C HIS A 84 4.86 3.87 12.23
N LYS A 85 5.69 2.85 11.95
CA LYS A 85 5.77 1.67 12.81
C LYS A 85 6.24 2.06 14.21
N VAL A 86 5.53 1.57 15.22
CA VAL A 86 5.92 1.67 16.63
C VAL A 86 5.85 0.28 17.24
N LEU A 87 6.83 -0.06 18.08
CA LEU A 87 6.83 -1.32 18.81
C LEU A 87 5.69 -1.33 19.84
N ARG A 88 4.88 -2.38 19.82
CA ARG A 88 3.79 -2.64 20.78
C ARG A 88 4.08 -3.93 21.53
N SER A 89 3.85 -3.93 22.84
CA SER A 89 3.97 -5.13 23.67
C SER A 89 3.00 -5.03 24.85
N THR A 90 2.41 -6.15 25.23
CA THR A 90 1.64 -6.26 26.49
C THR A 90 2.55 -6.58 27.66
N GLU A 91 2.17 -6.20 28.88
CA GLU A 91 2.87 -6.64 30.09
C GLU A 91 3.00 -8.17 30.17
N ALA A 92 1.97 -8.89 29.76
CA ALA A 92 1.97 -10.35 29.71
C ALA A 92 3.02 -10.87 28.70
N SER A 93 3.14 -10.25 27.52
CA SER A 93 4.16 -10.61 26.52
C SER A 93 5.57 -10.30 27.01
N THR A 94 5.77 -9.16 27.67
CA THR A 94 7.06 -8.76 28.25
C THR A 94 7.48 -9.73 29.35
N LYS A 95 6.57 -10.08 30.28
CA LYS A 95 6.83 -11.08 31.34
C LYS A 95 7.11 -12.47 30.79
N ALA A 96 6.50 -12.84 29.67
CA ALA A 96 6.73 -14.11 28.98
C ALA A 96 7.96 -14.11 28.06
N GLY A 97 8.76 -13.02 28.03
CA GLY A 97 9.94 -12.90 27.17
C GLY A 97 9.63 -12.87 25.67
N LYS A 98 8.38 -12.58 25.29
CA LYS A 98 7.98 -12.49 23.88
C LYS A 98 8.37 -11.12 23.30
N PRO A 99 8.95 -11.07 22.09
CA PRO A 99 9.28 -9.80 21.46
C PRO A 99 8.01 -8.99 21.15
N GLY A 100 8.13 -7.67 21.21
CA GLY A 100 7.06 -6.77 20.78
C GLY A 100 6.77 -6.88 19.28
N VAL A 101 5.59 -6.42 18.88
CA VAL A 101 5.10 -6.42 17.51
C VAL A 101 5.07 -4.99 16.98
N GLU A 102 5.58 -4.78 15.77
CA GLU A 102 5.48 -3.47 15.12
C GLU A 102 4.05 -3.19 14.63
N TYR A 103 3.56 -1.99 14.95
CA TYR A 103 2.25 -1.52 14.51
C TYR A 103 2.30 -0.10 13.99
N ALA A 104 1.80 0.11 12.77
CA ALA A 104 1.71 1.42 12.12
C ALA A 104 0.25 1.92 12.13
N ALA A 105 -0.21 2.55 13.22
CA ALA A 105 -1.59 3.03 13.35
C ALA A 105 -1.98 3.98 12.20
N LYS A 106 -1.08 4.90 11.83
CA LYS A 106 -1.30 5.89 10.76
C LYS A 106 -1.48 5.29 9.37
N TYR A 107 -0.86 4.15 9.10
CA TYR A 107 -1.11 3.42 7.87
C TYR A 107 -2.59 3.01 7.78
N TRP A 108 -3.16 2.49 8.87
CA TRP A 108 -4.56 2.06 8.92
C TRP A 108 -5.54 3.23 8.83
N ASP A 109 -5.25 4.33 9.53
CA ASP A 109 -6.06 5.55 9.44
C ASP A 109 -6.13 6.10 8.00
N TYR A 110 -5.04 5.92 7.23
CA TYR A 110 -4.93 6.31 5.83
C TYR A 110 -5.66 5.35 4.88
N VAL A 111 -5.33 4.04 4.90
CA VAL A 111 -5.88 3.08 3.92
C VAL A 111 -7.38 2.85 4.09
N GLU A 112 -7.93 2.99 5.30
CA GLU A 112 -9.38 2.93 5.54
C GLU A 112 -10.15 4.03 4.78
N GLN A 113 -9.52 5.19 4.59
CA GLN A 113 -10.14 6.38 4.01
C GLN A 113 -9.76 6.61 2.54
N LEU A 114 -8.72 5.93 2.03
CA LEU A 114 -8.16 6.20 0.71
C LEU A 114 -9.19 6.05 -0.41
N LEU A 115 -9.91 4.92 -0.45
CA LEU A 115 -10.88 4.67 -1.52
C LEU A 115 -12.02 5.70 -1.53
N ASP A 116 -12.48 6.12 -0.35
CA ASP A 116 -13.58 7.07 -0.22
C ASP A 116 -13.13 8.51 -0.48
N SER A 117 -11.91 8.86 -0.06
CA SER A 117 -11.38 10.23 -0.14
C SER A 117 -10.71 10.53 -1.48
N CYS A 118 -10.20 9.51 -2.16
CA CYS A 118 -9.48 9.58 -3.42
C CYS A 118 -10.02 8.52 -4.40
N PRO A 119 -11.28 8.62 -4.83
CA PRO A 119 -11.89 7.69 -5.79
C PRO A 119 -11.18 7.68 -7.14
N LEU A 120 -11.26 6.55 -7.84
CA LEU A 120 -10.64 6.36 -9.16
C LEU A 120 -11.36 7.14 -10.28
N GLY A 121 -12.69 7.35 -10.18
CA GLY A 121 -13.50 7.85 -11.30
C GLY A 121 -13.66 9.37 -11.42
N LEU A 122 -12.95 10.19 -10.65
CA LEU A 122 -13.14 11.64 -10.67
C LEU A 122 -12.22 12.35 -11.66
N ALA A 123 -12.74 13.40 -12.31
CA ALA A 123 -11.96 14.20 -13.26
C ALA A 123 -10.94 15.11 -12.57
N ASN A 124 -11.28 15.67 -11.40
CA ASN A 124 -10.42 16.62 -10.69
C ASN A 124 -9.20 15.92 -10.06
N PRO A 125 -7.94 16.25 -10.44
CA PRO A 125 -6.72 15.68 -9.86
C PRO A 125 -6.63 15.80 -8.34
N GLN A 126 -7.19 16.87 -7.76
CA GLN A 126 -7.18 17.09 -6.32
C GLN A 126 -8.06 16.08 -5.58
N ASP A 127 -9.12 15.59 -6.23
CA ASP A 127 -10.14 14.73 -5.60
C ASP A 127 -10.06 13.28 -6.04
N ARG A 128 -9.36 12.99 -7.12
CA ARG A 128 -9.19 11.63 -7.63
C ARG A 128 -7.93 10.98 -7.05
N PHE A 129 -7.87 9.66 -7.17
CA PHE A 129 -6.68 8.89 -6.86
C PHE A 129 -5.42 9.47 -7.52
N GLY A 130 -4.35 9.63 -6.72
CA GLY A 130 -3.09 10.20 -7.17
C GLY A 130 -2.43 11.05 -6.08
N THR A 131 -1.23 11.54 -6.38
CA THR A 131 -0.35 12.21 -5.40
C THR A 131 -0.99 13.39 -4.68
N GLU A 132 -1.78 14.22 -5.38
CA GLU A 132 -2.41 15.41 -4.78
C GLU A 132 -3.43 15.01 -3.72
N CYS A 133 -4.39 14.15 -4.08
CA CYS A 133 -5.39 13.66 -3.15
C CYS A 133 -4.77 12.88 -1.99
N SER A 134 -3.82 11.99 -2.27
CA SER A 134 -3.10 11.21 -1.26
C SER A 134 -2.36 12.11 -0.27
N THR A 135 -1.75 13.20 -0.74
CA THR A 135 -1.07 14.17 0.13
C THR A 135 -2.05 14.91 1.04
N ARG A 136 -3.20 15.32 0.50
CA ARG A 136 -4.28 15.92 1.30
C ARG A 136 -4.81 14.93 2.35
N LEU A 137 -5.02 13.67 1.97
CA LEU A 137 -5.47 12.63 2.90
C LEU A 137 -4.44 12.38 3.99
N MET A 138 -3.15 12.29 3.67
CA MET A 138 -2.07 12.17 4.66
C MET A 138 -2.13 13.30 5.70
N ASN A 139 -2.27 14.55 5.26
CA ASN A 139 -2.45 15.68 6.18
C ASN A 139 -3.70 15.53 7.05
N LYS A 140 -4.84 15.15 6.44
CA LYS A 140 -6.11 14.95 7.15
C LYS A 140 -5.99 13.91 8.27
N VAL A 141 -5.24 12.84 8.06
CA VAL A 141 -5.06 11.76 9.07
C VAL A 141 -3.85 11.98 9.97
N GLY A 142 -3.17 13.12 9.85
CA GLY A 142 -2.02 13.48 10.69
C GLY A 142 -0.78 12.62 10.44
N ILE A 143 -0.51 12.30 9.16
CA ILE A 143 0.75 11.70 8.71
C ILE A 143 1.78 12.80 8.44
N ASP A 144 3.03 12.56 8.85
CA ASP A 144 4.17 13.43 8.53
C ASP A 144 4.54 13.32 7.04
N VAL A 145 3.94 14.19 6.23
CA VAL A 145 4.14 14.23 4.77
C VAL A 145 5.61 14.42 4.39
N PRO A 146 6.38 15.38 4.96
CA PRO A 146 7.81 15.51 4.68
C PRO A 146 8.61 14.23 4.91
N ARG A 147 8.35 13.52 6.01
CA ARG A 147 9.04 12.27 6.33
C ARG A 147 8.68 11.14 5.36
N VAL A 148 7.41 11.03 4.97
CA VAL A 148 6.98 10.07 3.94
C VAL A 148 7.64 10.42 2.59
N ALA A 149 7.65 11.68 2.17
CA ALA A 149 8.27 12.12 0.93
C ALA A 149 9.78 11.83 0.90
N ALA A 150 10.47 12.02 2.03
CA ALA A 150 11.87 11.65 2.17
C ALA A 150 12.08 10.13 2.02
N CYS A 151 11.20 9.32 2.61
CA CYS A 151 11.22 7.87 2.43
C CYS A 151 11.03 7.46 0.97
N VAL A 152 10.02 8.02 0.29
CA VAL A 152 9.72 7.70 -1.13
C VAL A 152 10.95 7.99 -1.98
N ARG A 153 11.51 9.20 -1.90
CA ARG A 153 12.68 9.62 -2.70
C ARG A 153 13.87 8.66 -2.58
N VAL A 154 14.09 8.08 -1.40
CA VAL A 154 15.23 7.19 -1.14
C VAL A 154 14.93 5.73 -1.50
N ASN A 155 13.68 5.28 -1.34
CA ASN A 155 13.36 3.86 -1.35
C ASN A 155 12.52 3.38 -2.54
N THR A 156 12.07 4.25 -3.46
CA THR A 156 11.22 3.84 -4.60
C THR A 156 11.74 2.60 -5.31
N THR A 157 12.98 2.62 -5.82
CA THR A 157 13.53 1.50 -6.58
C THR A 157 13.68 0.23 -5.74
N SER A 158 14.14 0.34 -4.49
CA SER A 158 14.32 -0.83 -3.63
C SER A 158 12.99 -1.46 -3.23
N TYR A 159 11.97 -0.66 -2.95
CA TYR A 159 10.61 -1.13 -2.65
C TYR A 159 9.96 -1.77 -3.87
N LEU A 160 9.97 -1.12 -5.04
CA LEU A 160 9.38 -1.72 -6.25
C LEU A 160 10.07 -3.02 -6.65
N LYS A 161 11.39 -3.11 -6.48
CA LYS A 161 12.14 -4.36 -6.68
C LYS A 161 11.70 -5.44 -5.69
N ALA A 162 11.61 -5.12 -4.40
CA ALA A 162 11.18 -6.07 -3.39
C ALA A 162 9.74 -6.56 -3.63
N GLU A 163 8.83 -5.67 -4.01
CA GLU A 163 7.44 -6.03 -4.32
C GLU A 163 7.33 -6.92 -5.56
N ARG A 164 8.16 -6.69 -6.57
CA ARG A 164 8.26 -7.57 -7.74
C ARG A 164 8.80 -8.96 -7.39
N GLU A 165 9.75 -9.06 -6.47
CA GLU A 165 10.36 -10.33 -6.04
C GLU A 165 9.51 -11.08 -4.99
N HIS A 166 8.63 -10.37 -4.30
CA HIS A 166 7.83 -10.90 -3.18
C HIS A 166 6.33 -10.63 -3.33
N GLN A 167 5.81 -10.77 -4.56
CA GLN A 167 4.42 -10.50 -4.86
C GLN A 167 3.45 -11.29 -3.95
N ALA A 168 2.37 -10.61 -3.57
CA ALA A 168 1.18 -11.26 -3.04
C ALA A 168 0.55 -12.14 -4.14
N TRP A 169 0.14 -13.36 -3.81
CA TRP A 169 -0.44 -14.31 -4.78
C TRP A 169 -1.89 -13.96 -5.18
N SER A 170 -2.48 -12.93 -4.59
CA SER A 170 -3.83 -12.44 -4.89
C SER A 170 -4.05 -11.02 -4.36
N PRO A 171 -4.90 -10.19 -5.00
CA PRO A 171 -5.33 -8.89 -4.47
C PRO A 171 -6.01 -8.91 -3.10
N ARG A 172 -6.45 -10.09 -2.64
CA ARG A 172 -7.09 -10.34 -1.33
C ARG A 172 -6.27 -11.28 -0.45
N ALA A 173 -4.95 -11.26 -0.59
CA ALA A 173 -4.06 -12.12 0.18
C ALA A 173 -3.47 -11.41 1.40
N LEU A 174 -3.36 -12.12 2.51
CA LEU A 174 -2.63 -11.71 3.71
C LEU A 174 -1.72 -12.82 4.20
N ARG A 175 -0.54 -12.44 4.70
CA ARG A 175 0.28 -13.31 5.55
C ARG A 175 0.09 -12.90 7.01
N ILE A 176 -0.38 -13.82 7.83
CA ILE A 176 -0.55 -13.62 9.28
C ILE A 176 0.31 -14.67 9.97
N ASN A 177 1.36 -14.23 10.67
CA ASN A 177 2.29 -15.12 11.37
C ASN A 177 2.84 -16.27 10.49
N GLY A 178 3.15 -15.98 9.22
CA GLY A 178 3.66 -16.94 8.25
C GLY A 178 2.60 -17.75 7.50
N TRP A 179 1.34 -17.75 7.95
CA TRP A 179 0.23 -18.43 7.30
C TRP A 179 -0.39 -17.60 6.18
N ARG A 180 -0.76 -18.26 5.09
CA ARG A 180 -1.36 -17.64 3.90
C ARG A 180 -2.88 -17.69 3.99
N TYR A 181 -3.52 -16.51 3.91
CA TYR A 181 -4.97 -16.37 3.86
C TYR A 181 -5.36 -15.61 2.60
N SER A 182 -6.41 -16.05 1.92
CA SER A 182 -7.00 -15.31 0.80
C SER A 182 -8.51 -15.53 0.72
N GLY A 183 -9.27 -14.48 0.47
CA GLY A 183 -10.73 -14.58 0.35
C GLY A 183 -11.47 -13.33 0.78
N ILE A 184 -12.80 -13.41 0.79
CA ILE A 184 -13.69 -12.40 1.39
C ILE A 184 -13.69 -12.63 2.91
N LEU A 185 -13.67 -11.57 3.70
CA LEU A 185 -13.56 -11.65 5.17
C LEU A 185 -14.83 -12.14 5.87
N ASP A 186 -15.95 -12.22 5.15
CA ASP A 186 -17.31 -12.51 5.63
C ASP A 186 -17.85 -13.85 5.10
N ALA A 187 -17.00 -14.87 5.01
CA ALA A 187 -17.46 -16.24 4.73
C ALA A 187 -17.96 -16.93 6.00
#